data_AF-A0A662DH10-F1
#
_entry.id   AF-A0A662DH10-F1
#
_cell.length_a   1.000
_cell.length_b   1.000
_cell.length_c   1.000
_cell.angle_alpha   90.00
_cell.angle_beta   90.00
_cell.angle_gamma   90.00
#
_symmetry.space_group_name_H-M   'P 1'
#
loop_
_entity.id
_entity.type
_entity.pdbx_description
1 polymer ?
#
loop_
_entity_poly.entity_id
_entity_poly.type
_entity_poly.pdbx_seq_one_letter_code
_entity_poly.pdbx_strand_id
1 'polypeptide(L)'
;MGISNALLQPAPIIYGWSMESSYLPQKIRKKVLSRDHYECQYCGSSNDLCVGHKVPRCRGGDDSISNLEAICRKCSRKKGKLTRDEFLEELSAPSLKENLDFQQEEKKEIPIPFEDIGIYVKEGSRQIFISASTIRKILKIIREEEMQGVNTL
;
A
#
# COMPACT_ATOMS: atom_id res chain seq x y z
N MET A 1 17.06 -25.58 36.95
CA MET A 1 16.74 -24.15 36.77
C MET A 1 16.88 -23.84 35.29
N GLY A 2 15.78 -23.97 34.54
CA GLY A 2 15.77 -23.84 33.09
C GLY A 2 15.28 -22.44 32.70
N ILE A 3 16.13 -21.70 32.00
CA ILE A 3 15.81 -20.45 31.33
C ILE A 3 14.85 -20.72 30.16
N SER A 4 13.69 -20.07 30.12
CA SER A 4 12.89 -19.95 28.89
C SER A 4 12.68 -18.48 28.56
N ASN A 5 13.44 -18.10 27.55
CA ASN A 5 13.52 -16.84 26.85
C ASN A 5 12.21 -16.52 26.11
N ALA A 6 12.06 -15.24 25.75
CA ALA A 6 11.16 -14.69 24.73
C ALA A 6 9.66 -14.51 25.06
N LEU A 7 9.30 -13.31 25.53
CA LEU A 7 8.07 -12.64 25.12
C LEU A 7 8.37 -11.20 24.67
N LEU A 8 9.23 -11.07 23.66
CA LEU A 8 9.16 -9.93 22.74
C LEU A 8 7.93 -10.17 21.85
N GLN A 9 6.76 -9.71 22.32
CA GLN A 9 5.63 -9.54 21.41
C GLN A 9 5.94 -8.33 20.51
N PRO A 10 6.01 -8.47 19.18
CA PRO A 10 6.21 -7.31 18.32
C PRO A 10 5.03 -6.36 18.50
N ALA A 11 5.34 -5.09 18.79
CA ALA A 11 4.37 -4.03 18.89
C ALA A 11 3.50 -3.99 17.61
N PRO A 12 2.17 -3.85 17.72
CA PRO A 12 1.32 -3.79 16.56
C PRO A 12 1.68 -2.55 15.75
N ILE A 13 1.97 -2.73 14.46
CA ILE A 13 2.21 -1.64 13.53
C ILE A 13 0.87 -0.90 13.35
N ILE A 14 0.77 0.28 13.97
CA ILE A 14 -0.41 1.15 13.93
C ILE A 14 -0.48 1.81 12.55
N TYR A 15 -1.45 1.42 11.73
CA TYR A 15 -1.87 2.17 10.54
C TYR A 15 -3.37 2.48 10.62
N GLY A 16 -3.75 3.51 11.36
CA GLY A 16 -4.86 4.42 11.03
C GLY A 16 -6.28 3.85 10.85
N TRP A 17 -6.80 3.07 11.79
CA TRP A 17 -8.25 2.82 11.91
C TRP A 17 -8.70 3.21 13.31
N SER A 18 -9.84 3.89 13.43
CA SER A 18 -10.33 4.39 14.71
C SER A 18 -10.32 3.26 15.76
N MET A 19 -9.80 3.57 16.94
CA MET A 19 -9.70 2.67 18.08
C MET A 19 -11.07 2.20 18.64
N GLU A 20 -12.16 2.41 17.92
CA GLU A 20 -13.52 2.02 18.30
C GLU A 20 -13.85 0.57 17.91
N SER A 21 -12.92 -0.14 17.26
CA SER A 21 -12.96 -1.60 17.12
C SER A 21 -12.55 -2.30 18.42
N SER A 22 -13.25 -1.99 19.51
CA SER A 22 -13.80 -2.98 20.45
C SER A 22 -13.19 -4.37 20.32
N TYR A 23 -12.22 -4.61 21.20
CA TYR A 23 -11.44 -5.83 21.33
C TYR A 23 -12.31 -7.09 21.15
N LEU A 24 -12.20 -7.77 20.00
CA LEU A 24 -12.77 -9.10 19.82
C LEU A 24 -11.86 -10.10 20.56
N PRO A 25 -12.39 -10.90 21.50
CA PRO A 25 -11.58 -11.88 22.22
C PRO A 25 -10.85 -12.81 21.25
N GLN A 26 -9.58 -13.13 21.53
CA GLN A 26 -8.74 -13.95 20.65
C GLN A 26 -9.40 -15.31 20.33
N LYS A 27 -10.17 -15.87 21.27
CA LYS A 27 -10.94 -17.11 21.08
C LYS A 27 -12.01 -16.98 19.99
N ILE A 28 -12.74 -15.86 19.97
CA ILE A 28 -13.75 -15.57 18.94
C ILE A 28 -13.06 -15.35 17.59
N ARG A 29 -11.97 -14.58 17.56
CA ARG A 29 -11.19 -14.36 16.35
C ARG A 29 -10.72 -15.67 15.73
N LYS A 30 -10.11 -16.56 16.53
CA LYS A 30 -9.68 -17.90 16.07
C LYS A 30 -10.84 -18.73 15.54
N LYS A 31 -11.99 -18.71 16.22
CA LYS A 31 -13.18 -19.47 15.82
C LYS A 31 -13.75 -19.01 14.47
N VAL A 32 -13.80 -17.69 14.23
CA VAL A 32 -14.26 -17.13 12.94
C VAL A 32 -13.29 -17.50 11.82
N LEU A 33 -11.99 -17.27 12.02
CA LEU A 33 -10.98 -17.60 11.01
C LEU A 33 -10.96 -19.10 10.67
N SER A 34 -11.07 -19.96 11.68
CA SER A 34 -11.12 -21.41 11.47
C SER A 34 -12.41 -21.87 10.77
N ARG A 35 -13.56 -21.27 11.07
CA ARG A 35 -14.83 -21.55 10.37
C ARG A 35 -14.72 -21.18 8.89
N ASP A 36 -14.04 -20.08 8.61
CA ASP A 36 -13.90 -19.49 7.29
C ASP A 36 -12.63 -20.01 6.56
N HIS A 37 -12.11 -21.17 6.98
CA HIS A 37 -10.96 -21.86 6.38
C HIS A 37 -9.67 -21.03 6.26
N TYR A 38 -9.51 -19.99 7.08
CA TYR A 38 -8.42 -19.01 6.93
C TYR A 38 -8.38 -18.40 5.53
N GLU A 39 -9.54 -18.09 4.97
CA GLU A 39 -9.70 -17.47 3.67
C GLU A 39 -10.68 -16.29 3.74
N CYS A 40 -10.35 -15.22 3.02
CA CYS A 40 -11.23 -14.06 2.88
C CYS A 40 -12.54 -14.48 2.21
N GLN A 41 -13.66 -14.21 2.88
CA GLN A 41 -15.02 -14.59 2.43
C GLN A 41 -15.50 -13.88 1.16
N TYR A 42 -14.67 -13.01 0.58
CA TYR A 42 -14.96 -12.27 -0.64
C TYR A 42 -14.02 -12.60 -1.79
N CYS A 43 -12.71 -12.71 -1.53
CA CYS A 43 -11.71 -12.90 -2.59
C CYS A 43 -10.87 -14.19 -2.47
N GLY A 44 -11.08 -15.00 -1.43
CA GLY A 44 -10.33 -16.24 -1.20
C GLY A 44 -8.88 -16.06 -0.72
N SER A 45 -8.37 -14.82 -0.59
CA SER A 45 -7.01 -14.58 -0.09
C SER A 45 -6.84 -15.08 1.35
N SER A 46 -5.75 -15.79 1.62
CA SER A 46 -5.30 -16.19 2.96
C SER A 46 -4.34 -15.19 3.63
N ASN A 47 -3.91 -14.15 2.89
CA ASN A 47 -3.02 -13.10 3.39
C ASN A 47 -3.76 -11.96 4.11
N ASP A 48 -3.12 -11.38 5.14
CA ASP A 48 -3.58 -10.20 5.90
C ASP A 48 -5.03 -10.29 6.40
N LEU A 49 -5.39 -11.43 6.99
CA LEU A 49 -6.74 -11.69 7.48
C LEU A 49 -7.04 -11.00 8.81
N CYS A 50 -8.11 -10.22 8.81
CA CYS A 50 -8.79 -9.74 10.00
C CYS A 50 -10.15 -10.44 10.17
N VAL A 51 -10.88 -10.05 11.22
CA VAL A 51 -12.28 -10.43 11.42
C VAL A 51 -13.09 -9.15 11.32
N GLY A 52 -14.04 -9.11 10.38
CA GLY A 52 -14.94 -7.99 10.17
C GLY A 52 -16.38 -8.38 10.49
N HIS A 53 -17.24 -7.37 10.56
CA HIS A 53 -18.67 -7.55 10.73
C HIS A 53 -19.40 -7.54 9.38
N LYS A 54 -20.34 -8.47 9.19
CA LYS A 54 -21.27 -8.51 8.06
C LYS A 54 -22.13 -7.25 8.06
N VAL A 55 -22.81 -6.99 9.17
CA VAL A 55 -23.46 -5.70 9.46
C VAL A 55 -22.51 -4.89 10.35
N PRO A 56 -22.01 -3.72 9.91
CA PRO A 56 -21.07 -2.93 10.69
C PRO A 56 -21.73 -2.35 11.95
N ARG A 57 -20.95 -2.14 13.02
CA ARG A 57 -21.44 -1.57 14.29
C ARG A 57 -22.16 -0.24 14.14
N CYS A 58 -21.67 0.65 13.27
CA CYS A 58 -22.31 1.94 12.99
C CYS A 58 -23.71 1.80 12.37
N ARG A 59 -24.11 0.58 11.99
CA ARG A 59 -25.43 0.22 11.48
C ARG A 59 -26.14 -0.81 12.36
N GLY A 60 -25.73 -0.92 13.63
CA GLY A 60 -26.38 -1.79 14.62
C GLY A 60 -25.90 -3.24 14.66
N GLY A 61 -24.79 -3.57 13.98
CA GLY A 61 -24.24 -4.93 14.03
C GLY A 61 -23.62 -5.30 15.38
N ASP A 62 -23.84 -6.54 15.81
CA ASP A 62 -23.35 -7.11 17.07
C ASP A 62 -22.03 -7.91 16.90
N ASP A 63 -21.46 -8.39 18.00
CA ASP A 63 -20.26 -9.24 18.01
C ASP A 63 -20.55 -10.74 17.97
N SER A 64 -21.76 -11.11 17.55
CA SER A 64 -22.11 -12.52 17.44
C SER A 64 -21.26 -13.19 16.35
N ILE A 65 -20.89 -14.45 16.56
CA ILE A 65 -20.12 -15.21 15.56
C ILE A 65 -20.84 -15.24 14.19
N SER A 66 -22.18 -15.22 14.20
CA SER A 66 -23.02 -15.13 13.00
C SER A 66 -22.80 -13.84 12.21
N ASN A 67 -22.56 -12.71 12.89
CA ASN A 67 -22.28 -11.42 12.28
C ASN A 67 -20.79 -11.21 11.96
N LEU A 68 -19.90 -12.08 12.41
CA LEU A 68 -18.47 -11.97 12.14
C LEU A 68 -18.03 -12.84 10.94
N GLU A 69 -17.04 -12.38 10.19
CA GLU A 69 -16.47 -13.08 9.03
C GLU A 69 -14.97 -12.79 8.83
N ALA A 70 -14.25 -13.74 8.24
CA ALA A 70 -12.87 -13.56 7.83
C ALA A 70 -12.79 -12.67 6.58
N ILE A 71 -11.98 -11.63 6.65
CA ILE A 71 -11.83 -10.65 5.57
C ILE A 71 -10.38 -10.20 5.48
N CYS A 72 -9.84 -10.09 4.27
CA CYS A 72 -8.48 -9.56 4.09
C CYS A 72 -8.48 -8.03 4.16
N ARG A 73 -7.33 -7.43 4.45
CA ARG A 73 -7.18 -5.96 4.54
C ARG A 73 -7.68 -5.21 3.31
N LYS A 74 -7.46 -5.74 2.10
CA LYS A 74 -7.92 -5.13 0.83
C LYS A 74 -9.44 -5.08 0.76
N CYS A 75 -10.10 -6.21 0.99
CA CYS A 75 -11.57 -6.30 0.98
C CYS A 75 -12.18 -5.49 2.12
N SER A 76 -11.58 -5.51 3.32
CA SER A 76 -12.04 -4.70 4.45
C SER A 76 -12.02 -3.21 4.15
N ARG A 77 -10.98 -2.73 3.46
CA ARG A 77 -10.89 -1.33 3.04
C ARG A 77 -11.94 -0.97 1.99
N LYS A 78 -12.23 -1.88 1.06
CA LYS A 78 -13.26 -1.69 0.04
C LYS A 78 -14.68 -1.72 0.65
N LYS A 79 -14.97 -2.66 1.56
CA LYS A 79 -16.27 -2.81 2.23
C LYS A 79 -16.65 -1.58 3.07
N GLY A 80 -15.70 -1.01 3.81
CA GLY A 80 -15.94 0.20 4.62
C GLY A 80 -17.13 0.05 5.59
N LYS A 81 -18.18 0.85 5.37
CA LYS A 81 -19.42 0.87 6.19
C LYS A 81 -20.60 0.13 5.54
N LEU A 82 -20.35 -0.60 4.46
CA LEU A 82 -21.38 -1.40 3.77
C LEU A 82 -21.70 -2.65 4.60
N THR A 83 -22.93 -3.14 4.46
CA THR A 83 -23.29 -4.48 4.91
C THR A 83 -22.64 -5.52 3.99
N ARG A 84 -22.68 -6.81 4.38
CA ARG A 84 -22.20 -7.90 3.52
C ARG A 84 -22.94 -7.90 2.19
N ASP A 85 -24.27 -7.76 2.23
CA ASP A 85 -25.11 -7.87 1.05
C ASP A 85 -24.88 -6.68 0.11
N GLU A 86 -24.82 -5.45 0.62
CA GLU A 86 -24.48 -4.26 -0.18
C GLU A 86 -23.09 -4.37 -0.81
N PHE A 87 -22.12 -4.92 -0.07
CA PHE A 87 -20.77 -5.10 -0.63
C PHE A 87 -20.73 -6.21 -1.69
N LEU A 88 -21.52 -7.28 -1.54
CA LEU A 88 -21.66 -8.30 -2.59
C LEU A 88 -22.35 -7.73 -3.82
N GLU A 89 -23.37 -6.90 -3.65
CA GLU A 89 -24.01 -6.15 -4.74
C GLU A 89 -22.97 -5.30 -5.47
N GLU A 90 -22.12 -4.53 -4.76
CA GLU A 90 -21.05 -3.73 -5.37
C GLU A 90 -19.99 -4.58 -6.09
N LEU A 91 -19.70 -5.79 -5.60
CA LEU A 91 -18.80 -6.72 -6.27
C LEU A 91 -19.43 -7.38 -7.52
N SER A 92 -20.75 -7.59 -7.49
CA SER A 92 -21.51 -8.24 -8.56
C SER A 92 -22.02 -7.27 -9.62
N ALA A 93 -22.14 -5.99 -9.26
CA ALA A 93 -22.49 -4.94 -10.17
C ALA A 93 -21.53 -5.06 -11.36
N PRO A 94 -22.04 -5.06 -12.62
CA PRO A 94 -21.17 -4.77 -13.74
C PRO A 94 -20.52 -3.46 -13.33
N SER A 95 -19.21 -3.52 -13.04
CA SER A 95 -18.36 -2.36 -13.00
C SER A 95 -18.90 -1.41 -14.05
N LEU A 96 -19.07 -0.12 -13.73
CA LEU A 96 -19.05 0.91 -14.76
C LEU A 96 -17.75 0.71 -15.54
N LYS A 97 -17.77 -0.24 -16.48
CA LYS A 97 -16.75 -0.50 -17.49
C LYS A 97 -16.88 0.53 -18.60
N GLU A 98 -17.76 1.51 -18.42
CA GLU A 98 -17.83 2.78 -19.13
C GLU A 98 -17.92 3.97 -18.14
N ASN A 99 -17.16 3.90 -17.05
CA ASN A 99 -16.44 5.05 -16.50
C ASN A 99 -15.10 4.53 -15.93
N LEU A 100 -14.29 4.05 -16.87
CA LEU A 100 -12.85 4.31 -16.87
C LEU A 100 -12.62 5.83 -17.12
N ASP A 101 -13.33 6.74 -16.47
CA ASP A 101 -12.78 7.52 -15.35
C ASP A 101 -12.24 6.68 -14.17
N PHE A 102 -11.44 5.64 -14.40
CA PHE A 102 -10.00 5.86 -14.22
C PHE A 102 -9.73 7.35 -14.46
N GLN A 103 -9.46 8.08 -13.37
CA GLN A 103 -8.22 8.80 -13.45
C GLN A 103 -7.19 7.75 -13.91
N GLN A 104 -7.04 7.62 -15.23
CA GLN A 104 -5.91 8.26 -15.83
C GLN A 104 -5.60 9.47 -14.92
N GLU A 105 -4.85 9.22 -13.84
CA GLU A 105 -3.47 9.62 -13.92
C GLU A 105 -3.09 9.26 -15.35
N GLU A 106 -3.43 10.18 -16.26
CA GLU A 106 -2.64 10.41 -17.41
C GLU A 106 -1.26 10.21 -16.80
N LYS A 107 -0.44 9.41 -17.46
CA LYS A 107 0.86 9.98 -17.66
C LYS A 107 0.63 11.38 -18.31
N LYS A 108 0.15 12.39 -17.57
CA LYS A 108 0.99 13.46 -17.14
C LYS A 108 2.24 12.70 -16.74
N GLU A 109 3.10 12.46 -17.72
CA GLU A 109 4.24 13.34 -17.84
C GLU A 109 3.89 14.61 -17.06
N ILE A 110 4.04 14.51 -15.73
CA ILE A 110 4.59 15.60 -14.97
C ILE A 110 5.74 15.94 -15.89
N PRO A 111 5.69 17.08 -16.59
CA PRO A 111 6.89 17.54 -17.24
C PRO A 111 7.79 17.71 -16.05
N ILE A 112 8.59 16.68 -15.75
CA ILE A 112 9.71 16.80 -14.84
C ILE A 112 10.44 17.92 -15.54
N PRO A 113 10.47 19.13 -14.95
CA PRO A 113 11.15 20.23 -15.59
C PRO A 113 12.51 19.66 -15.98
N PHE A 114 12.93 19.79 -17.23
CA PHE A 114 14.17 19.16 -17.73
C PHE A 114 15.41 19.60 -16.91
N GLU A 115 15.23 20.49 -15.94
CA GLU A 115 16.13 20.86 -14.87
C GLU A 115 16.35 19.81 -13.75
N ASP A 116 15.39 18.90 -13.45
CA ASP A 116 15.43 18.01 -12.27
C ASP A 116 15.80 16.54 -12.56
N ILE A 117 16.01 16.17 -13.82
CA ILE A 117 16.59 14.87 -14.15
C ILE A 117 18.11 14.98 -13.96
N GLY A 118 18.72 14.07 -13.22
CA GLY A 118 20.16 14.08 -12.94
C GLY A 118 20.67 12.71 -12.51
N ILE A 119 21.98 12.59 -12.36
CA ILE A 119 22.62 11.36 -11.86
C ILE A 119 23.09 11.57 -10.43
N TYR A 120 23.04 10.51 -9.61
CA TYR A 120 23.70 10.51 -8.32
C TYR A 120 25.08 9.87 -8.45
N VAL A 121 26.12 10.60 -8.05
CA VAL A 121 27.49 10.08 -7.96
C VAL A 121 27.78 9.74 -6.50
N LYS A 122 28.24 8.52 -6.24
CA LYS A 122 28.56 8.03 -4.90
C LYS A 122 30.08 7.91 -4.75
N GLU A 123 30.63 8.53 -3.71
CA GLU A 123 32.04 8.39 -3.32
C GLU A 123 32.09 8.08 -1.82
N GLY A 124 32.38 6.82 -1.49
CA GLY A 124 32.32 6.31 -0.11
C GLY A 124 30.90 6.44 0.49
N SER A 125 30.78 7.17 1.60
CA SER A 125 29.51 7.45 2.28
C SER A 125 28.79 8.71 1.76
N ARG A 126 29.38 9.46 0.84
CA ARG A 126 28.80 10.69 0.28
C ARG A 126 28.08 10.40 -1.02
N GLN A 127 26.95 11.08 -1.22
CA GLN A 127 26.15 11.01 -2.43
C GLN A 127 25.86 12.43 -2.91
N ILE A 128 26.20 12.73 -4.17
CA ILE A 128 26.03 14.04 -4.78
C ILE A 128 25.07 13.90 -5.96
N PHE A 129 24.06 14.78 -6.03
CA PHE A 129 23.18 14.88 -7.19
C PHE A 129 23.77 15.84 -8.22
N ILE A 130 23.85 15.40 -9.47
CA ILE A 130 24.30 16.23 -10.61
C ILE A 130 23.14 16.34 -11.60
N SER A 131 22.54 17.52 -11.71
CA SER A 131 21.43 17.76 -12.64
C SER A 131 21.87 17.67 -14.11
N ALA A 132 20.96 17.34 -15.01
CA ALA A 132 21.20 17.29 -16.46
C ALA A 132 21.62 18.64 -17.03
N SER A 133 21.16 19.75 -16.45
CA SER A 133 21.65 21.10 -16.79
C SER A 133 23.13 21.27 -16.44
N THR A 134 23.58 20.72 -15.31
CA THR A 134 24.98 20.71 -14.90
C THR A 134 25.82 19.80 -15.80
N ILE A 135 25.33 18.58 -16.10
CA ILE A 135 25.99 17.64 -17.02
C ILE A 135 26.17 18.28 -18.40
N ARG A 136 25.14 18.93 -18.95
CA ARG A 136 25.22 19.62 -20.26
C ARG A 136 26.28 20.72 -20.27
N LYS A 137 26.41 21.51 -19.19
CA LYS A 137 27.45 22.54 -19.06
C LYS A 137 28.84 21.90 -19.02
N ILE A 138 29.03 20.86 -18.22
CA ILE A 138 30.30 20.12 -18.12
C ILE A 138 30.69 19.55 -19.49
N LEU A 139 29.77 18.87 -20.19
CA LEU A 139 30.04 18.30 -21.51
C LEU A 139 30.37 19.36 -22.56
N LYS A 140 29.75 20.55 -22.47
CA LYS A 140 30.09 21.67 -23.36
C LYS A 140 31.50 22.17 -23.10
N ILE A 141 31.91 22.33 -21.84
CA ILE A 141 33.27 22.72 -21.46
C ILE A 141 34.28 21.67 -21.94
N ILE A 142 34.04 20.38 -21.69
CA ILE A 142 34.92 19.28 -22.14
C ILE A 142 35.09 19.31 -23.66
N ARG A 143 34.00 19.48 -24.43
CA ARG A 143 34.08 19.58 -25.90
C ARG A 143 34.82 20.82 -26.38
N GLU A 144 34.66 21.96 -25.70
CA GLU A 144 35.38 23.20 -26.02
C GLU A 144 36.88 23.06 -25.71
N GLU A 145 37.25 22.39 -24.62
CA GLU A 145 38.64 22.06 -24.27
C GLU A 145 39.26 21.06 -25.25
N GLU A 146 38.53 20.02 -25.67
CA GLU A 146 38.98 19.09 -26.72
C GLU A 146 39.18 19.80 -28.07
N MET A 147 38.28 20.71 -28.47
CA MET A 147 38.41 21.49 -29.72
C MET A 147 39.56 22.52 -29.68
N GLN A 148 39.95 23.00 -28.49
CA GLN A 148 41.11 23.87 -28.33
C GLN A 148 42.43 23.07 -28.24
N GLY A 149 42.39 21.85 -27.69
CA GLY A 149 43.53 20.92 -27.70
C GLY A 149 43.83 20.31 -29.08
N VAL A 150 42.83 20.19 -29.96
CA VAL A 150 43.03 19.70 -31.34
C VAL A 150 43.52 20.79 -32.30
N ASN A 151 43.32 22.08 -31.99
CA ASN A 151 43.79 23.22 -32.82
C ASN A 151 45.19 23.74 -32.43
N THR A 152 45.95 23.02 -31.60
CA THR A 152 47.33 23.38 -31.21
C THR A 152 48.38 22.33 -31.58
N LEU A 153 48.06 21.44 -32.53
CA LEU A 153 49.02 20.55 -33.19
C LEU A 153 49.07 20.80 -34.70
#